data_AF-A0A965C6F0-F1
#
_entry.id   AF-A0A965C6F0-F1
#
_cell.length_a   1.000
_cell.length_b   1.000
_cell.length_c   1.000
_cell.angle_alpha   90.00
_cell.angle_beta   90.00
_cell.angle_gamma   90.00
#
_symmetry.space_group_name_H-M   'P 1'
#
loop_
_entity.id
_entity.type
_entity.pdbx_description
1 polymer ?
#
loop_
_entity_poly.entity_id
_entity_poly.type
_entity_poly.pdbx_seq_one_letter_code
_entity_poly.pdbx_strand_id
1 'polypeptide(L)'
;MSVWPIYGEITGPIVLIGFGSIGRGILPLIERHFNFDKSRFTVIDPVDTHRRLLDERGISFLKEKLTPENYRDVLTPLLTKGGGQGFVVNLSVDVCSLSIMKLSRELKALYVDTVIEPWPGFYFDKK
;
A
#
# COMPACT_ATOMS: atom_id res chain seq x y z
N MET A 1 3.55 -12.58 -28.46
CA MET A 1 3.83 -11.94 -27.15
C MET A 1 3.27 -10.54 -27.20
N SER A 2 2.38 -10.18 -26.28
CA SER A 2 1.89 -8.79 -26.20
C SER A 2 2.99 -7.92 -25.60
N VAL A 3 3.30 -6.79 -26.25
CA VAL A 3 4.18 -5.76 -25.70
C VAL A 3 3.33 -4.85 -24.82
N TRP A 4 3.63 -4.77 -23.53
CA TRP A 4 2.95 -3.89 -22.59
C TRP A 4 3.79 -2.63 -22.39
N PRO A 5 3.20 -1.41 -22.44
CA PRO A 5 3.95 -0.18 -22.21
C PRO A 5 4.36 -0.04 -20.74
N ILE A 6 5.53 0.56 -20.51
CA ILE A 6 5.95 1.06 -19.20
C ILE A 6 5.62 2.55 -19.18
N TYR A 7 4.72 2.97 -18.29
CA TYR A 7 4.19 4.34 -18.28
C TYR A 7 5.04 5.33 -17.48
N GLY A 8 5.88 4.84 -16.57
CA GLY A 8 6.74 5.69 -15.76
C GLY A 8 7.62 4.91 -14.79
N GLU A 9 8.43 5.67 -14.07
CA GLU A 9 9.30 5.17 -13.01
C GLU A 9 8.82 5.70 -11.66
N ILE A 10 8.64 4.79 -10.69
CA ILE A 10 8.36 5.14 -9.31
C ILE A 10 9.71 5.17 -8.59
N THR A 11 10.19 6.39 -8.34
CA THR A 11 11.54 6.64 -7.84
C THR A 11 11.66 6.50 -6.31
N GLY A 12 10.56 6.51 -5.57
CA GLY A 12 10.51 6.30 -4.13
C GLY A 12 9.88 4.96 -3.72
N PRO A 13 9.59 4.78 -2.42
CA PRO A 13 9.00 3.55 -1.90
C PRO A 13 7.53 3.38 -2.32
N ILE A 14 7.12 2.13 -2.56
CA ILE A 14 5.72 1.75 -2.78
C ILE A 14 5.21 1.05 -1.52
N VAL A 15 4.10 1.54 -0.97
CA VAL A 15 3.41 0.91 0.15
C VAL A 15 2.01 0.51 -0.29
N LEU A 16 1.77 -0.79 -0.42
CA LEU A 16 0.45 -1.36 -0.69
C LEU A 16 -0.21 -1.77 0.62
N ILE A 17 -1.33 -1.14 0.97
CA ILE A 17 -2.09 -1.43 2.19
C ILE A 17 -3.28 -2.32 1.79
N GLY A 18 -3.34 -3.54 2.30
CA GLY A 18 -4.33 -4.55 1.95
C GLY A 18 -3.88 -5.47 0.81
N PHE A 19 -3.89 -6.77 1.05
CA PHE A 19 -3.49 -7.84 0.12
C PHE A 19 -4.58 -8.89 -0.09
N GLY A 20 -5.83 -8.42 -0.12
CA GLY A 20 -7.02 -9.19 -0.50
C GLY A 20 -7.11 -9.48 -2.00
N SER A 21 -8.33 -9.56 -2.55
CA SER A 21 -8.54 -9.81 -3.98
C SER A 21 -7.91 -8.72 -4.88
N ILE A 22 -8.18 -7.45 -4.59
CA ILE A 22 -7.72 -6.33 -5.42
C ILE A 22 -6.21 -6.11 -5.28
N GLY A 23 -5.66 -6.18 -4.07
CA GLY A 23 -4.20 -6.08 -3.85
C GLY A 23 -3.41 -7.12 -4.64
N ARG A 24 -3.91 -8.37 -4.69
CA ARG A 24 -3.31 -9.43 -5.53
C ARG A 24 -3.50 -9.19 -7.02
N GLY A 25 -4.64 -8.62 -7.43
CA GLY A 25 -4.93 -8.30 -8.82
C GLY A 25 -4.10 -7.14 -9.38
N ILE A 26 -3.82 -6.11 -8.56
CA ILE A 26 -3.06 -4.93 -8.99
C ILE A 26 -1.56 -5.17 -9.01
N LEU A 27 -1.04 -6.01 -8.11
CA LEU A 27 0.40 -6.30 -8.00
C LEU A 27 1.06 -6.63 -9.35
N PRO A 28 0.56 -7.59 -10.16
CA PRO A 28 1.16 -7.91 -11.45
C PRO A 28 1.00 -6.77 -12.49
N LEU A 29 0.06 -5.85 -12.31
CA LEU A 29 -0.09 -4.68 -13.17
C LEU A 29 0.95 -3.61 -12.82
N ILE A 30 1.23 -3.41 -11.52
CA ILE A 30 2.31 -2.52 -11.07
C ILE A 30 3.66 -3.05 -11.59
N GLU A 31 3.95 -4.34 -11.38
CA GLU A 31 5.18 -4.99 -11.88
C GLU A 31 5.33 -4.92 -13.41
N ARG A 32 4.22 -4.89 -14.15
CA ARG A 32 4.21 -4.88 -15.61
C ARG A 32 4.40 -3.49 -16.20
N HIS A 33 3.83 -2.46 -15.57
CA HIS A 33 3.64 -1.15 -16.19
C HIS A 33 4.47 -0.01 -15.59
N PHE A 34 5.22 -0.27 -14.52
CA PHE A 34 6.12 0.71 -13.90
C PHE A 34 7.50 0.14 -13.68
N ASN A 35 8.52 0.97 -13.88
CA ASN A 35 9.86 0.70 -13.37
C ASN A 35 9.92 1.12 -11.89
N PHE A 36 10.46 0.26 -11.04
CA PHE A 36 10.70 0.57 -9.63
C PHE A 36 11.68 -0.44 -9.03
N ASP A 37 12.24 -0.09 -7.87
CA ASP A 37 13.09 -0.98 -7.08
C ASP A 37 12.21 -1.85 -6.16
N LYS A 38 12.16 -3.16 -6.43
CA LYS A 38 11.37 -4.13 -5.65
C LYS A 38 11.75 -4.15 -4.16
N SER A 39 13.00 -3.84 -3.80
CA SER A 39 13.44 -3.79 -2.40
C SER A 39 12.81 -2.65 -1.59
N ARG A 40 12.15 -1.71 -2.29
CA ARG A 40 11.40 -0.58 -1.73
C ARG A 40 9.89 -0.73 -1.92
N PHE A 41 9.42 -1.92 -2.28
CA PHE A 41 8.00 -2.28 -2.27
C PHE A 41 7.70 -3.06 -0.98
N THR A 42 6.84 -2.49 -0.13
CA THR A 42 6.26 -3.17 1.04
C THR A 42 4.76 -3.32 0.90
N VAL A 43 4.24 -4.51 1.23
CA VAL A 43 2.81 -4.78 1.41
C VAL A 43 2.50 -4.88 2.90
N ILE A 44 1.40 -4.27 3.34
CA ILE A 44 0.93 -4.30 4.73
C ILE A 44 -0.45 -4.95 4.76
N ASP A 45 -0.62 -6.04 5.51
CA ASP A 45 -1.92 -6.66 5.77
C ASP A 45 -1.87 -7.45 7.10
N PRO A 46 -2.90 -7.41 7.95
CA PRO A 46 -2.93 -8.21 9.18
C PRO A 46 -3.01 -9.73 8.92
N VAL A 47 -3.43 -10.14 7.73
CA VAL A 47 -3.63 -11.53 7.31
C VAL A 47 -2.58 -11.94 6.28
N ASP A 48 -1.84 -13.01 6.59
CA ASP A 48 -0.71 -13.50 5.78
C ASP A 48 -1.06 -14.68 4.86
N THR A 49 -2.35 -15.01 4.71
CA THR A 49 -2.85 -16.13 3.88
C THR A 49 -2.26 -16.16 2.46
N HIS A 50 -1.94 -15.00 1.90
CA HIS A 50 -1.39 -14.88 0.54
C HIS A 50 0.05 -14.36 0.48
N ARG A 51 0.72 -14.24 1.63
CA ARG A 51 2.10 -13.72 1.74
C ARG A 51 3.08 -14.43 0.79
N ARG A 52 2.92 -15.74 0.57
CA ARG A 52 3.76 -16.52 -0.33
C ARG A 52 3.91 -15.90 -1.73
N LEU A 53 2.87 -15.25 -2.25
CA LEU A 53 2.92 -14.57 -3.56
C LEU A 53 3.95 -13.43 -3.62
N LEU A 54 4.20 -12.80 -2.47
CA LEU A 54 5.18 -11.71 -2.28
C LEU A 54 6.57 -12.26 -2.03
N ASP A 55 6.68 -13.32 -1.21
CA ASP A 55 7.96 -13.99 -0.91
C ASP A 55 8.60 -14.50 -2.22
N GLU A 56 7.81 -15.11 -3.11
CA GLU A 56 8.25 -15.57 -4.44
C GLU A 56 8.75 -14.43 -5.36
N ARG A 57 8.41 -13.17 -5.05
CA ARG A 57 8.83 -11.96 -5.79
C ARG A 57 9.96 -11.18 -5.14
N GLY A 58 10.33 -11.54 -3.90
CA GLY A 58 11.23 -10.74 -3.07
C GLY A 58 10.62 -9.40 -2.65
N ILE A 59 9.29 -9.31 -2.53
CA ILE A 59 8.59 -8.12 -2.06
C ILE A 59 8.36 -8.25 -0.55
N SER A 60 8.62 -7.18 0.20
CA SER A 60 8.48 -7.20 1.67
C SER A 60 7.02 -7.28 2.09
N PHE A 61 6.72 -8.06 3.12
CA PHE A 61 5.40 -8.14 3.75
C PHE A 61 5.50 -7.78 5.23
N LEU A 62 4.68 -6.82 5.66
CA LEU A 62 4.53 -6.43 7.05
C LEU A 62 3.16 -6.91 7.54
N LYS A 63 3.17 -7.90 8.43
CA LYS A 63 1.96 -8.43 9.06
C LYS A 63 1.51 -7.51 10.19
N GLU A 64 0.75 -6.47 9.87
CA GLU A 64 0.34 -5.44 10.82
C GLU A 64 -1.07 -4.95 10.53
N LYS A 65 -1.85 -4.67 11.58
CA LYS A 65 -3.14 -3.98 11.46
C LYS A 65 -2.91 -2.49 11.66
N LEU A 66 -3.20 -1.68 10.64
CA LEU A 66 -3.16 -0.23 10.82
C LEU A 66 -4.34 0.24 11.67
N THR A 67 -4.05 1.12 12.63
CA THR A 67 -5.01 1.69 13.57
C THR A 67 -4.81 3.20 13.66
N PRO A 68 -5.78 3.96 14.24
CA PRO A 68 -5.61 5.39 14.48
C PRO A 68 -4.33 5.73 15.26
N GLU A 69 -3.88 4.82 16.14
CA GLU A 69 -2.76 5.04 17.05
C GLU A 69 -1.41 4.73 16.39
N ASN A 70 -1.34 3.75 15.47
CA ASN A 70 -0.05 3.26 14.96
C ASN A 70 0.28 3.70 13.52
N TYR A 71 -0.70 4.14 12.73
CA TYR A 71 -0.50 4.26 11.27
C TYR A 71 0.63 5.22 10.90
N ARG A 72 0.84 6.28 11.70
CA ARG A 72 1.93 7.23 11.47
C ARG A 72 3.29 6.59 11.72
N ASP A 73 3.44 5.87 12.82
CA ASP A 73 4.70 5.25 13.21
C ASP A 73 5.07 4.11 12.26
N VAL A 74 4.07 3.39 11.76
CA VAL A 74 4.27 2.31 10.78
C VAL A 74 4.59 2.87 9.38
N LEU A 75 3.81 3.83 8.88
CA LEU A 75 3.91 4.27 7.48
C LEU A 75 5.04 5.27 7.23
N THR A 76 5.34 6.15 8.18
CA THR A 76 6.37 7.20 8.00
C THR A 76 7.74 6.63 7.64
N PRO A 77 8.32 5.66 8.37
CA PRO A 77 9.63 5.11 8.01
C PRO A 77 9.60 4.36 6.68
N LEU A 78 8.48 3.72 6.31
CA LEU A 78 8.34 3.05 5.02
C LEU A 78 8.31 4.04 3.85
N LEU A 79 7.56 5.14 3.99
CA LEU A 79 7.37 6.15 2.94
C LEU A 79 8.55 7.10 2.76
N THR A 80 9.44 7.18 3.74
CA THR A 80 10.64 8.04 3.71
C THR A 80 11.93 7.27 3.43
N LYS A 81 11.84 5.94 3.28
CA LYS A 81 13.00 5.07 3.02
C LYS A 81 13.58 5.30 1.63
N GLY A 82 14.88 5.60 1.57
CA GLY A 82 15.65 5.54 0.33
C GLY A 82 15.34 6.66 -0.68
N GLY A 83 14.81 7.80 -0.22
CA GLY A 83 14.56 8.99 -1.05
C GLY A 83 13.47 8.82 -2.11
N GLY A 84 13.43 9.76 -3.07
CA GLY A 84 12.40 9.78 -4.13
C GLY A 84 11.01 10.14 -3.62
N GLN A 85 10.02 10.08 -4.51
CA GLN A 85 8.62 10.30 -4.16
C GLN A 85 7.94 8.95 -3.88
N GLY A 86 7.50 8.76 -2.63
CA GLY A 86 6.75 7.55 -2.26
C GLY A 86 5.37 7.48 -2.90
N PHE A 87 4.79 6.28 -2.97
CA PHE A 87 3.44 6.06 -3.46
C PHE A 87 2.71 5.06 -2.57
N VAL A 88 1.63 5.52 -1.93
CA VAL A 88 0.68 4.68 -1.22
C VAL A 88 -0.43 4.20 -2.15
N VAL A 89 -0.61 2.89 -2.22
CA VAL A 89 -1.75 2.24 -2.88
C VAL A 89 -2.59 1.59 -1.78
N ASN A 90 -3.73 2.19 -1.45
CA ASN A 90 -4.59 1.71 -0.38
C ASN A 90 -5.77 0.90 -0.94
N LEU A 91 -5.71 -0.42 -0.73
CA LEU A 91 -6.71 -1.40 -1.15
C LEU A 91 -7.18 -2.23 0.05
N SER A 92 -7.25 -1.59 1.22
CA SER A 92 -7.62 -2.22 2.48
C SER A 92 -9.07 -1.93 2.88
N VAL A 93 -9.52 -2.63 3.90
CA VAL A 93 -10.72 -2.34 4.68
C VAL A 93 -10.28 -1.93 6.08
N ASP A 94 -11.19 -1.35 6.88
CA ASP A 94 -10.92 -1.04 8.29
C ASP A 94 -9.77 -0.01 8.51
N VAL A 95 -9.39 0.75 7.47
CA VAL A 95 -8.31 1.75 7.52
C VAL A 95 -8.82 3.09 7.00
N CYS A 96 -8.72 4.15 7.82
CA CYS A 96 -9.28 5.44 7.45
C CYS A 96 -8.55 6.09 6.28
N SER A 97 -9.21 6.16 5.13
CA SER A 97 -8.69 6.72 3.88
C SER A 97 -8.24 8.17 4.04
N LEU A 98 -9.03 8.99 4.74
CA LEU A 98 -8.69 10.39 5.01
C LEU A 98 -7.40 10.53 5.85
N SER A 99 -7.18 9.63 6.82
CA SER A 99 -5.99 9.66 7.67
C SER A 99 -4.74 9.32 6.87
N ILE A 100 -4.81 8.25 6.05
CA ILE A 100 -3.68 7.83 5.21
C ILE A 100 -3.38 8.87 4.12
N MET A 101 -4.42 9.43 3.49
CA MET A 101 -4.26 10.48 2.47
C MET A 101 -3.59 11.74 3.04
N LYS A 102 -3.99 12.18 4.25
CA LYS A 102 -3.37 13.33 4.92
C LYS A 102 -1.89 13.08 5.21
N LEU A 103 -1.55 11.92 5.79
CA LEU A 103 -0.16 11.55 6.05
C LEU A 103 0.66 11.46 4.75
N SER A 104 0.10 10.84 3.70
CA SER A 104 0.77 10.73 2.40
C SER A 104 1.13 12.11 1.85
N ARG A 105 0.19 13.07 1.92
CA ARG A 105 0.42 14.47 1.52
C ARG A 105 1.46 15.18 2.39
N GLU A 106 1.40 15.00 3.72
CA GLU A 106 2.40 15.56 4.65
C GLU A 106 3.82 15.08 4.29
N LEU A 107 3.96 13.80 3.90
CA LEU A 107 5.21 13.18 3.48
C LEU A 107 5.55 13.36 1.98
N LYS A 108 4.74 14.13 1.24
CA LYS A 108 4.85 14.34 -0.22
C LYS A 108 4.79 13.07 -1.06
N ALA A 109 4.19 12.00 -0.53
CA ALA A 109 3.90 10.76 -1.23
C ALA A 109 2.60 10.88 -2.05
N LEU A 110 2.55 10.19 -3.19
CA LEU A 110 1.34 9.97 -3.96
C LEU A 110 0.40 9.03 -3.18
N TYR A 111 -0.90 9.13 -3.42
CA TYR A 111 -1.92 8.33 -2.74
C TYR A 111 -3.04 7.98 -3.71
N VAL A 112 -3.50 6.73 -3.67
CA VAL A 112 -4.73 6.29 -4.33
C VAL A 112 -5.44 5.25 -3.46
N ASP A 113 -6.76 5.30 -3.45
CA ASP A 113 -7.65 4.28 -2.89
C ASP A 113 -8.82 4.00 -3.84
N THR A 114 -9.70 3.09 -3.43
CA THR A 114 -10.91 2.74 -4.19
C THR A 114 -12.21 3.04 -3.43
N VAL A 115 -12.10 3.63 -2.22
CA VAL A 115 -13.23 3.87 -1.32
C VAL A 115 -12.84 4.91 -0.27
N ILE A 116 -13.83 5.65 0.24
CA ILE A 116 -13.65 6.46 1.44
C ILE A 116 -13.96 5.59 2.66
N GLU A 117 -12.95 4.83 3.10
CA GLU A 117 -13.05 3.93 4.25
C GLU A 117 -12.83 4.71 5.57
N PRO A 118 -13.62 4.47 6.64
CA PRO A 118 -13.37 4.96 7.98
C PRO A 118 -12.47 4.00 8.79
N TRP A 119 -12.10 4.41 10.00
CA TRP A 119 -11.56 3.46 10.97
C TRP A 119 -12.67 2.50 11.46
N PRO A 120 -12.31 1.33 12.01
CA PRO A 120 -13.29 0.33 12.45
C PRO A 120 -14.27 0.91 13.46
N GLY A 121 -15.53 0.46 13.40
CA GLY A 121 -16.59 0.89 14.32
C GLY A 121 -17.41 2.09 13.87
N PHE A 122 -17.13 2.68 12.69
CA PHE A 122 -17.96 3.75 12.13
C PHE A 122 -19.16 3.23 11.33
N TYR A 123 -19.04 2.08 10.66
CA TYR A 123 -20.14 1.46 9.90
C TYR A 123 -21.14 0.68 10.76
N PHE A 124 -20.73 0.27 11.96
CA PHE A 124 -21.56 -0.53 12.84
C PHE A 124 -22.27 0.39 13.84
N ASP A 125 -23.52 0.67 13.56
CA ASP A 125 -24.41 1.39 14.47
C ASP A 125 -24.55 0.58 15.77
N LYS A 126 -24.11 1.15 16.90
CA LYS A 126 -24.33 0.55 18.22
C LYS A 126 -25.76 0.86 18.63
N LYS A 127 -26.69 -0.03 18.26
CA LYS A 127 -27.99 -0.08 18.93
C LYS A 127 -27.83 -0.37 20.42
#